data_AF-A0A842NLS0-F1
#
_entry.id   AF-A0A842NLS0-F1
#
_cell.length_a   1.000
_cell.length_b   1.000
_cell.length_c   1.000
_cell.angle_alpha   90.00
_cell.angle_beta   90.00
_cell.angle_gamma   90.00
#
_symmetry.space_group_name_H-M   'P 1'
#
loop_
_entity.id
_entity.type
_entity.pdbx_description
1 polymer ?
#
loop_
_entity_poly.entity_id
_entity_poly.type
_entity_poly.pdbx_seq_one_letter_code
_entity_poly.pdbx_strand_id
1 'polypeptide(L)'
;MEERININVSATDYEKSSGGIRSILTRLGEMVHEDDSFVITDSEFAFGWHFYIVSVNKVLVEKLANQVGEGFQKLKGKGLEKKFLTWFSQQVQEKNLKAKLAIKEEMESSKYGIF
;
A
#
# COMPACT_ATOMS: atom_id res chain seq x y z
N MET A 1 7.15 15.69 -11.58
CA MET A 1 6.83 15.01 -10.31
C MET A 1 6.32 13.64 -10.68
N GLU A 2 6.88 12.58 -10.11
CA GLU A 2 6.36 11.23 -10.33
C GLU A 2 4.97 11.11 -9.66
N GLU A 3 4.03 10.47 -10.34
CA GLU A 3 2.70 10.22 -9.80
C GLU A 3 2.80 9.16 -8.69
N ARG A 4 2.17 9.42 -7.53
CA ARG A 4 2.26 8.56 -6.35
C ARG A 4 0.89 8.16 -5.84
N ILE A 5 0.79 6.92 -5.40
CA ILE A 5 -0.39 6.36 -4.74
C ILE A 5 -0.16 6.49 -3.23
N ASN A 6 -1.05 7.22 -2.56
CA ASN A 6 -0.99 7.41 -1.11
C ASN A 6 -1.93 6.43 -0.40
N ILE A 7 -1.34 5.56 0.40
CA ILE A 7 -2.03 4.50 1.14
C ILE A 7 -1.98 4.85 2.63
N ASN A 8 -3.14 5.04 3.22
CA ASN A 8 -3.28 5.16 4.67
C ASN A 8 -3.15 3.81 5.32
N VAL A 9 -2.37 3.76 6.39
CA VAL A 9 -2.16 2.57 7.20
C VAL A 9 -2.66 2.83 8.60
N SER A 10 -3.45 1.90 9.13
CA SER A 10 -3.87 1.88 10.53
C SER A 10 -3.38 0.59 11.16
N ALA A 11 -2.55 0.67 12.20
CA ALA A 11 -1.92 -0.49 12.83
C ALA A 11 -1.89 -0.36 14.36
N THR A 12 -1.77 -1.48 15.07
CA THR A 12 -1.61 -1.47 16.54
C THR A 12 -0.16 -1.35 16.99
N ASP A 13 0.79 -1.53 16.07
CA ASP A 13 2.23 -1.54 16.34
C ASP A 13 2.94 -0.92 15.12
N TYR A 14 3.44 0.30 15.28
CA TYR A 14 4.08 1.05 14.20
C TYR A 14 5.39 0.41 13.74
N GLU A 15 6.30 0.09 14.66
CA GLU A 15 7.62 -0.46 14.31
C GLU A 15 7.49 -1.76 13.54
N LYS A 16 6.64 -2.67 14.02
CA LYS A 16 6.43 -3.96 13.36
C LYS A 16 5.75 -3.80 12.00
N SER A 17 4.71 -2.96 11.91
CA SER A 17 3.95 -2.80 10.67
C SER A 17 4.75 -2.03 9.61
N SER A 18 5.39 -0.92 9.97
CA SER A 18 6.19 -0.11 9.05
C SER A 18 7.44 -0.85 8.58
N GLY A 19 8.13 -1.59 9.47
CA GLY A 19 9.27 -2.43 9.10
C GLY A 19 8.86 -3.58 8.17
N GLY A 20 7.73 -4.23 8.45
CA GLY A 20 7.17 -5.28 7.60
C GLY A 20 6.76 -4.77 6.21
N ILE A 21 6.08 -3.62 6.15
CA ILE A 21 5.70 -2.95 4.91
C ILE A 21 6.94 -2.53 4.11
N ARG A 22 7.94 -1.93 4.76
CA ARG A 22 9.20 -1.57 4.14
C ARG A 22 9.85 -2.80 3.49
N SER A 23 9.91 -3.92 4.22
CA SER A 23 10.43 -5.17 3.68
C SER A 23 9.66 -5.68 2.45
N ILE A 24 8.33 -5.54 2.40
CA ILE A 24 7.51 -5.91 1.23
C ILE A 24 7.90 -5.03 0.03
N LEU A 25 7.88 -3.71 0.22
CA LEU A 25 8.05 -2.76 -0.87
C LEU A 25 9.50 -2.70 -1.37
N THR A 26 10.48 -2.88 -0.50
CA THR A 26 11.89 -3.02 -0.93
C THR A 26 12.08 -4.24 -1.81
N ARG A 27 11.55 -5.41 -1.42
CA ARG A 27 11.62 -6.63 -2.26
C ARG A 27 10.89 -6.46 -3.58
N LEU A 28 9.78 -5.73 -3.58
CA LEU A 28 9.07 -5.37 -4.81
C LEU A 28 9.96 -4.51 -5.72
N GLY A 29 10.57 -3.45 -5.18
CA GLY A 29 11.51 -2.59 -5.89
C GLY A 29 12.66 -3.39 -6.51
N GLU A 30 13.29 -4.26 -5.74
CA GLU A 30 14.35 -5.16 -6.21
C GLU A 30 13.89 -6.05 -7.37
N MET A 31 12.69 -6.64 -7.27
CA MET A 31 12.13 -7.53 -8.30
C MET A 31 11.87 -6.83 -9.63
N VAL A 32 11.57 -5.54 -9.61
CA VAL A 32 11.25 -4.77 -10.83
C VAL A 32 12.32 -3.74 -11.21
N HIS A 33 13.48 -3.80 -10.55
CA HIS A 33 14.60 -2.88 -10.72
C HIS A 33 14.14 -1.42 -10.59
N GLU A 34 13.49 -1.09 -9.46
CA GLU A 34 13.12 0.27 -9.09
C GLU A 34 13.58 0.63 -7.67
N ASP A 35 14.50 1.59 -7.61
CA ASP A 35 15.00 2.19 -6.39
C ASP A 35 14.13 3.40 -5.97
N ASP A 36 14.24 3.82 -4.71
CA ASP A 36 13.53 4.99 -4.15
C ASP A 36 12.00 5.04 -4.42
N SER A 37 11.41 3.84 -4.55
CA SER A 37 10.08 3.65 -5.10
C SER A 37 8.94 3.89 -4.12
N PHE A 38 9.25 4.14 -2.84
CA PHE A 38 8.25 4.44 -1.82
C PHE A 38 8.81 5.26 -0.66
N VAL A 39 7.92 5.93 0.07
CA VAL A 39 8.21 6.66 1.31
C VAL A 39 7.18 6.25 2.36
N ILE A 40 7.61 6.11 3.60
CA ILE A 40 6.75 5.85 4.77
C ILE A 40 6.90 7.06 5.70
N THR A 41 5.80 7.69 6.07
CA THR A 41 5.80 8.81 7.02
C THR A 41 5.94 8.32 8.46
N ASP A 42 6.29 9.23 9.35
CA ASP A 42 6.14 8.99 10.79
C ASP A 42 4.68 8.69 11.14
N SER A 43 4.51 8.01 12.28
CA SER A 43 3.19 7.67 12.81
C SER A 43 2.62 8.78 13.68
N GLU A 44 1.33 9.01 13.50
CA GLU A 44 0.47 9.67 14.47
C GLU A 44 -0.22 8.61 15.33
N PHE A 45 -0.14 8.74 16.66
CA PHE A 45 -0.76 7.79 17.60
C PHE A 45 -2.05 8.37 18.18
N ALA A 46 -3.17 7.66 18.03
CA ALA A 46 -4.46 8.05 18.59
C ALA A 46 -5.33 6.82 18.88
N PHE A 47 -6.05 6.83 20.00
CA PHE A 47 -7.02 5.80 20.38
C PHE A 47 -6.46 4.35 20.38
N GLY A 48 -5.17 4.18 20.70
CA GLY A 48 -4.53 2.86 20.69
C GLY A 48 -4.10 2.38 19.29
N TRP A 49 -4.17 3.25 18.28
CA TRP A 49 -3.78 2.97 16.91
C TRP A 49 -2.68 3.92 16.45
N HIS A 50 -1.85 3.42 15.55
CA HIS A 50 -0.87 4.15 14.77
C HIS A 50 -1.42 4.39 13.37
N PHE A 51 -1.41 5.64 12.94
CA PHE A 51 -1.81 6.10 11.62
C PHE A 51 -0.61 6.69 10.88
N TYR A 52 -0.36 6.24 9.66
CA TYR A 52 0.72 6.75 8.83
C TYR A 52 0.41 6.53 7.35
N ILE A 53 1.19 7.19 6.49
CA ILE A 53 1.02 7.14 5.04
C ILE A 53 2.19 6.39 4.42
N VAL A 54 1.86 5.48 3.51
CA VAL A 54 2.81 4.85 2.60
C VAL A 54 2.54 5.43 1.21
N SER A 55 3.50 6.19 0.69
CA SER A 55 3.43 6.80 -0.64
C SER A 55 4.27 6.00 -1.61
N VAL A 56 3.65 5.36 -2.60
CA VAL A 56 4.31 4.47 -3.56
C VAL A 56 4.30 5.08 -4.95
N ASN A 57 5.43 5.04 -5.65
CA ASN A 57 5.52 5.48 -7.04
C ASN A 57 4.63 4.63 -7.94
N LYS A 58 3.85 5.28 -8.80
CA LYS A 58 2.95 4.57 -9.72
C LYS A 58 3.70 3.67 -10.71
N VAL A 59 4.91 4.07 -11.12
CA VAL A 59 5.81 3.27 -11.96
C VAL A 59 6.13 1.90 -11.34
N LEU A 60 6.35 1.85 -10.02
CA LEU A 60 6.58 0.58 -9.31
C LEU A 60 5.39 -0.37 -9.48
N VAL A 61 4.18 0.19 -9.38
CA VAL A 61 2.93 -0.56 -9.50
C VAL A 61 2.65 -1.01 -10.93
N GLU A 62 2.95 -0.17 -11.91
CA GLU A 62 2.87 -0.53 -13.34
C GLU A 62 3.83 -1.67 -13.67
N LYS A 63 5.06 -1.59 -13.18
CA LYS A 63 6.05 -2.66 -13.37
C LYS A 63 5.65 -3.95 -12.67
N LEU A 64 5.08 -3.89 -11.46
CA LEU A 64 4.49 -5.06 -10.80
C LEU A 64 3.40 -5.70 -11.67
N ALA A 65 2.48 -4.87 -12.19
CA ALA A 65 1.38 -5.35 -13.02
C ALA A 65 1.89 -6.05 -14.28
N ASN A 66 2.96 -5.53 -14.89
CA ASN A 66 3.60 -6.14 -16.05
C ASN A 66 4.31 -7.45 -15.69
N GLN A 67 5.04 -7.48 -14.57
CA GLN A 67 5.79 -8.66 -14.11
C GLN A 67 4.86 -9.83 -13.75
N VAL A 68 3.72 -9.54 -13.10
CA VAL A 68 2.74 -10.56 -12.68
C VAL A 68 1.74 -10.88 -13.81
N GLY A 69 1.52 -9.95 -14.74
CA GLY A 69 0.71 -10.15 -15.94
C GLY A 69 -0.75 -10.48 -15.63
N GLU A 70 -1.25 -11.59 -16.19
CA GLU A 70 -2.65 -12.01 -16.01
C GLU A 70 -3.05 -12.20 -14.54
N GLY A 71 -2.12 -12.65 -13.69
CA GLY A 71 -2.39 -12.82 -12.27
C GLY A 71 -2.81 -11.51 -11.63
N PHE A 72 -2.16 -10.41 -12.02
CA PHE A 72 -2.50 -9.07 -11.55
C PHE A 72 -3.87 -8.64 -12.07
N GLN A 73 -4.19 -8.96 -13.33
CA GLN A 73 -5.48 -8.58 -13.91
C GLN A 73 -6.67 -9.29 -13.25
N LYS A 74 -6.45 -10.47 -12.66
CA LYS A 74 -7.47 -11.24 -11.92
C LYS A 74 -7.67 -10.75 -10.48
N LEU A 75 -6.82 -9.85 -9.98
CA LEU A 75 -7.00 -9.25 -8.66
C LEU A 75 -8.29 -8.43 -8.58
N LYS A 76 -8.90 -8.43 -7.40
CA LYS A 76 -10.08 -7.61 -7.11
C LYS A 76 -9.72 -6.11 -7.17
N GLY A 77 -10.70 -5.29 -7.51
CA GLY A 77 -10.55 -3.84 -7.61
C GLY A 77 -10.53 -3.33 -9.06
N LYS A 78 -11.11 -2.13 -9.26
CA LYS A 78 -11.16 -1.47 -10.57
C LYS A 78 -9.92 -0.57 -10.74
N GLY A 79 -9.18 -0.78 -11.81
CA GLY A 79 -7.97 -0.02 -12.11
C GLY A 79 -6.72 -0.50 -11.37
N LEU A 80 -5.58 0.09 -11.75
CA LEU A 80 -4.25 -0.32 -11.30
C LEU A 80 -4.10 -0.22 -9.77
N GLU A 81 -4.52 0.91 -9.20
CA GLU A 81 -4.30 1.25 -7.79
C GLU A 81 -5.09 0.35 -6.84
N LYS A 82 -6.36 0.03 -7.18
CA LYS A 82 -7.19 -0.88 -6.36
C LYS A 82 -6.70 -2.32 -6.42
N LYS A 83 -6.22 -2.76 -7.59
CA LYS A 83 -5.60 -4.08 -7.73
C LYS A 83 -4.30 -4.15 -6.94
N PHE A 84 -3.50 -3.08 -6.97
CA PHE A 84 -2.31 -2.98 -6.14
C PHE A 84 -2.63 -2.99 -4.65
N LEU A 85 -3.62 -2.23 -4.19
CA LEU A 85 -4.06 -2.26 -2.80
C LEU A 85 -4.48 -3.67 -2.37
N THR A 86 -5.16 -4.40 -3.25
CA THR A 86 -5.54 -5.80 -3.00
C THR A 86 -4.31 -6.71 -2.87
N TRP A 87 -3.38 -6.65 -3.83
CA TRP A 87 -2.12 -7.40 -3.76
C TRP A 87 -1.34 -7.06 -2.49
N PHE A 88 -1.21 -5.77 -2.19
CA PHE A 88 -0.42 -5.30 -1.07
C PHE A 88 -1.05 -5.71 0.27
N SER A 89 -2.38 -5.68 0.37
CA SER A 89 -3.11 -6.21 1.53
C SER A 89 -2.88 -7.71 1.73
N GLN A 90 -2.83 -8.49 0.64
CA GLN A 90 -2.49 -9.92 0.71
C GLN A 90 -1.06 -10.12 1.25
N GLN A 91 -0.08 -9.36 0.77
CA GLN A 91 1.30 -9.43 1.28
C GLN A 91 1.43 -9.07 2.77
N VAL A 92 0.68 -8.05 3.21
CA VAL A 92 0.60 -7.65 4.63
C VAL A 92 -0.02 -8.77 5.47
N GLN A 93 -1.06 -9.43 4.97
CA GLN A 93 -1.69 -10.58 5.63
C GLN A 93 -0.77 -11.81 5.69
N GLU A 94 -0.08 -12.14 4.61
CA GLU A 94 0.89 -13.25 4.55
C GLU A 94 2.04 -13.07 5.55
N LYS A 95 2.49 -11.83 5.77
CA LYS A 95 3.48 -11.51 6.82
C LYS A 95 2.88 -11.39 8.23
N ASN A 96 1.59 -11.63 8.40
CA ASN A 96 0.87 -11.51 9.68
C ASN A 96 1.08 -10.14 10.35
N LEU A 97 1.07 -9.07 9.54
CA LEU A 97 1.13 -7.70 10.03
C LEU A 97 -0.29 -7.24 10.39
N LYS A 98 -0.49 -6.81 11.63
CA LYS A 98 -1.77 -6.28 12.11
C LYS A 98 -1.98 -4.83 11.64
N ALA A 99 -2.15 -4.67 10.33
CA ALA A 99 -2.32 -3.37 9.68
C ALA A 99 -3.48 -3.41 8.67
N LYS A 100 -4.27 -2.32 8.63
CA LYS A 100 -5.31 -2.08 7.64
C LYS A 100 -4.84 -1.03 6.64
N LEU A 101 -5.07 -1.27 5.35
CA LEU A 101 -4.68 -0.38 4.26
C LEU A 101 -5.91 0.23 3.57
N ALA A 102 -5.82 1.48 3.17
CA ALA A 102 -6.85 2.17 2.36
C ALA A 102 -6.22 3.25 1.46
N ILE A 103 -6.71 3.45 0.24
CA ILE A 103 -6.26 4.55 -0.62
C ILE A 103 -6.99 5.84 -0.21
N LYS A 104 -6.27 6.96 -0.13
CA LYS A 104 -6.77 8.24 0.40
C LYS A 104 -8.12 8.68 -0.17
N GLU A 105 -8.37 8.51 -1.47
CA GLU A 105 -9.64 8.88 -2.12
C GLU A 105 -10.87 8.16 -1.53
N GLU A 106 -10.72 6.94 -0.99
CA GLU A 106 -11.84 6.22 -0.35
C GLU A 106 -12.23 6.82 1.00
N MET A 107 -11.28 7.42 1.72
CA MET A 107 -11.53 8.02 3.03
C MET A 107 -12.31 9.32 2.92
N GLU A 108 -12.14 10.06 1.82
CA GLU A 108 -12.95 11.25 1.54
C GLU A 108 -14.37 10.86 1.09
N SER A 109 -14.53 9.86 0.20
CA SER A 109 -15.86 9.40 -0.25
C SER A 109 -16.70 8.80 0.89
N SER A 110 -16.09 8.04 1.80
CA SER A 110 -16.79 7.44 2.95
C SER A 110 -17.16 8.46 4.04
N LYS A 111 -16.44 9.58 4.13
CA LYS A 111 -16.82 10.73 4.98
C LYS A 111 -18.16 11.35 4.54
N TYR A 112 -18.53 11.20 3.28
CA TYR A 112 -19.77 11.76 2.71
C TYR A 112 -20.86 10.71 2.44
N GLY A 113 -20.65 9.43 2.80
CA GLY A 113 -21.69 8.40 2.75
C GLY A 113 -22.25 8.10 1.36
N ILE A 114 -21.47 8.30 0.30
CA ILE A 114 -21.91 8.00 -1.07
C ILE A 114 -21.48 6.55 -1.40
N PHE A 115 -22.42 5.61 -1.30
CA PHE A 115 -22.33 4.23 -1.80
C PHE A 115 -23.43 4.00 -2.83
#